data_AF-A0AAV2QAV4-F1
#
_entry.id   AF-A0AAV2QAV4-F1
#
_cell.length_a   1.000
_cell.length_b   1.000
_cell.length_c   1.000
_cell.angle_alpha   90.00
_cell.angle_beta   90.00
_cell.angle_gamma   90.00
#
_symmetry.space_group_name_H-M   'P 1'
#
loop_
_entity.id
_entity.type
_entity.pdbx_description
1 polymer ?
#
loop_
_entity_poly.entity_id
_entity_poly.type
_entity_poly.pdbx_seq_one_letter_code
_entity_poly.pdbx_strand_id
1 'polypeptide(L)'
;SLSFLAAMEILVALLAVCSLASGQIITPYECHCGVFRSYPQGESLIYHLPGHHIDCDSPDKETQCYDACVQDWDVFAGNGDLNTVLENGYSLGQEICVGALELGHFNIRDEIGYVFSRACFGNWEDTGSHTEQYVCCHNGHYEECTKTVANNMAAVTNKPGINTVN
;
A
#
# COMPACT_ATOMS: atom_id res chain seq x y z
N SER A 1 21.74 -30.55 -41.42
CA SER A 1 20.42 -30.78 -40.81
C SER A 1 20.51 -31.36 -39.40
N LEU A 2 21.38 -32.34 -39.10
CA LEU A 2 21.59 -32.85 -37.73
C LEU A 2 22.04 -31.79 -36.70
N SER A 3 22.86 -30.82 -37.10
CA SER A 3 23.40 -29.79 -36.18
C SER A 3 22.36 -28.79 -35.67
N PHE A 4 21.25 -28.60 -36.40
CA PHE A 4 20.18 -27.67 -36.02
C PHE A 4 19.21 -28.28 -34.99
N LEU A 5 19.03 -29.60 -35.02
CA LEU A 5 18.20 -30.32 -34.05
C LEU A 5 18.83 -30.31 -32.64
N ALA A 6 20.14 -30.54 -32.56
CA ALA A 6 20.86 -30.49 -31.27
C ALA A 6 20.87 -29.08 -30.65
N ALA A 7 20.94 -28.02 -31.47
CA ALA A 7 20.88 -26.64 -31.00
C ALA A 7 19.49 -26.26 -30.44
N MET A 8 18.42 -26.82 -31.01
CA MET A 8 17.05 -26.58 -30.56
C MET A 8 16.76 -27.22 -29.20
N GLU A 9 17.24 -28.45 -28.97
CA GLU A 9 17.05 -29.16 -27.68
C GLU A 9 17.77 -28.44 -26.52
N ILE A 10 18.96 -27.91 -26.76
CA ILE A 10 19.71 -27.14 -25.77
C ILE A 10 19.01 -25.82 -25.45
N LEU A 11 18.45 -25.14 -26.46
CA LEU A 11 17.73 -23.88 -26.27
C LEU A 11 16.44 -24.07 -25.45
N VAL A 12 15.68 -25.13 -25.72
CA VAL A 12 14.46 -25.45 -24.98
C VAL A 12 14.77 -25.80 -23.53
N ALA A 13 15.85 -26.55 -23.27
CA ALA A 13 16.28 -26.87 -21.92
C ALA A 13 16.68 -25.60 -21.13
N LEU A 14 17.38 -24.65 -21.77
CA LEU A 14 17.76 -23.38 -21.13
C LEU A 14 16.54 -22.51 -20.80
N LEU A 15 15.56 -22.42 -21.70
CA LEU A 15 14.33 -21.66 -21.46
C LEU A 15 13.49 -22.25 -20.32
N ALA A 16 13.48 -23.58 -20.16
CA ALA A 16 12.77 -24.26 -19.08
C ALA A 16 13.40 -24.06 -17.69
N VAL A 17 14.73 -23.90 -17.61
CA VAL A 17 15.40 -23.59 -16.33
C VAL A 17 15.15 -22.13 -15.92
N CYS A 18 15.13 -21.21 -16.89
CA CYS A 18 14.85 -19.80 -16.62
C CYS A 18 13.41 -19.54 -16.14
N SER A 19 12.43 -20.36 -16.54
CA SER A 19 11.04 -20.20 -16.08
C SER A 19 10.81 -20.68 -14.63
N LEU A 20 11.65 -21.57 -14.10
CA LEU A 20 11.56 -22.03 -12.71
C LEU A 20 12.16 -21.03 -11.71
N ALA A 21 13.12 -20.22 -12.15
CA ALA A 21 13.78 -19.23 -11.31
C ALA A 21 12.88 -18.02 -10.96
N SER A 22 11.87 -17.73 -11.78
CA SER A 22 10.93 -16.61 -11.57
C SER A 22 9.69 -16.98 -10.74
N GLY A 23 9.54 -18.25 -10.32
CA GLY A 23 8.39 -18.73 -9.55
C GLY A 23 8.52 -18.59 -8.02
N GLN A 24 9.71 -18.29 -7.50
CA GLN A 24 9.87 -17.98 -6.08
C GLN A 24 9.60 -16.50 -5.85
N ILE A 25 8.33 -16.11 -5.94
CA ILE A 25 7.86 -14.86 -5.36
C ILE A 25 7.98 -15.03 -3.85
N ILE A 26 9.16 -14.72 -3.32
CA ILE A 26 9.40 -14.54 -1.90
C ILE A 26 8.65 -13.25 -1.54
N THR A 27 7.36 -13.34 -1.22
CA THR A 27 6.73 -12.30 -0.39
C THR A 27 7.33 -12.52 0.99
N PRO A 28 8.23 -11.64 1.46
CA PRO A 28 8.95 -11.89 2.70
C PRO A 28 8.03 -11.92 3.91
N TYR A 29 6.79 -11.43 3.79
CA TYR A 29 5.83 -11.36 4.88
C TYR A 29 4.49 -11.95 4.45
N GLU A 30 3.82 -12.58 5.39
CA GLU A 30 2.49 -13.12 5.24
C GLU A 30 1.42 -12.05 5.48
N CYS A 31 1.67 -11.10 6.38
CA CYS A 31 0.79 -9.95 6.57
C CYS A 31 1.34 -8.72 5.83
N HIS A 32 0.49 -8.11 5.01
CA HIS A 32 0.81 -6.88 4.30
C HIS A 32 -0.08 -5.74 4.80
N CYS A 33 0.56 -4.62 5.09
CA CYS A 33 -0.10 -3.36 5.44
C CYS A 33 0.19 -2.35 4.34
N GLY A 34 -0.78 -1.48 4.03
CA GLY A 34 -0.57 -0.49 2.98
C GLY A 34 -1.52 0.68 3.03
N VAL A 35 -1.06 1.82 2.52
CA VAL A 35 -1.88 3.02 2.33
C VAL A 35 -2.37 3.04 0.89
N PHE A 36 -3.66 3.25 0.72
CA PHE A 36 -4.37 3.27 -0.55
C PHE A 36 -4.98 4.64 -0.79
N ARG A 37 -5.10 5.03 -2.06
CA ARG A 37 -6.01 6.10 -2.47
C ARG A 37 -7.23 5.52 -3.17
N SER A 38 -8.36 6.20 -3.03
CA SER A 38 -9.64 5.73 -3.54
C SER A 38 -10.02 6.42 -4.85
N TYR A 39 -10.51 5.65 -5.80
CA TYR A 39 -11.11 6.14 -7.05
C TYR A 39 -12.56 5.69 -7.16
N PRO A 40 -13.35 6.31 -8.06
CA PRO A 40 -14.68 5.82 -8.39
C PRO A 40 -14.72 4.35 -8.84
N GLN A 41 -13.62 3.85 -9.42
CA GLN A 41 -13.49 2.49 -9.94
C GLN A 41 -12.78 1.50 -8.99
N GLY A 42 -12.38 1.92 -7.79
CA GLY A 42 -11.67 1.08 -6.81
C GLY A 42 -10.47 1.78 -6.17
N GLU A 43 -9.73 1.08 -5.31
CA GLU A 43 -8.54 1.62 -4.66
C GLU A 43 -7.22 1.27 -5.37
N SER A 44 -6.18 2.07 -5.13
CA SER A 44 -4.81 1.79 -5.57
C SER A 44 -3.86 1.96 -4.40
N LEU A 45 -2.99 0.97 -4.18
CA LEU A 45 -1.92 1.04 -3.19
C LEU A 45 -0.94 2.14 -3.58
N ILE A 46 -0.63 3.04 -2.64
CA ILE A 46 0.32 4.14 -2.84
C ILE A 46 1.52 4.07 -1.90
N TYR A 47 1.48 3.27 -0.83
CA TYR A 47 2.61 3.10 0.05
C TYR A 47 2.53 1.76 0.78
N HIS A 48 3.64 1.03 0.85
CA HIS A 48 3.74 -0.17 1.69
C HIS A 48 4.15 0.23 3.11
N LEU A 49 3.35 -0.16 4.09
CA LEU A 49 3.77 -0.16 5.49
C LEU A 49 4.65 -1.39 5.76
N PRO A 50 5.37 -1.42 6.89
CA PRO A 50 6.06 -2.64 7.32
C PRO A 50 5.14 -3.85 7.29
N GLY A 51 5.64 -4.97 6.78
CA GLY A 51 4.92 -6.25 6.78
C GLY A 51 5.22 -7.02 8.06
N HIS A 52 4.35 -7.98 8.39
CA HIS A 52 4.49 -8.81 9.59
C HIS A 52 4.51 -10.29 9.23
N HIS A 53 5.27 -11.05 10.02
CA HIS A 53 5.21 -12.51 9.98
C HIS A 53 4.05 -13.00 10.84
N ILE A 54 3.16 -13.78 10.24
CA ILE A 54 2.02 -14.40 10.91
C ILE A 54 1.87 -15.85 10.48
N ASP A 55 1.21 -16.66 11.30
CA ASP A 55 0.89 -18.05 10.94
C ASP A 55 -0.37 -18.10 10.07
N CYS A 56 -0.22 -18.47 8.79
CA CYS A 56 -1.33 -18.60 7.86
C CYS A 56 -2.29 -19.77 8.17
N ASP A 57 -1.87 -20.74 8.97
CA ASP A 57 -2.72 -21.85 9.42
C ASP A 57 -3.54 -21.48 10.66
N SER A 58 -3.22 -20.34 11.29
CA SER A 58 -4.00 -19.81 12.41
C SER A 58 -5.43 -19.47 11.98
N PRO A 59 -6.45 -19.81 12.80
CA PRO A 59 -7.81 -19.33 12.59
C PRO A 59 -7.94 -17.81 12.76
N ASP A 60 -7.02 -17.17 13.50
CA ASP A 60 -7.08 -15.74 13.84
C ASP A 60 -6.14 -14.88 12.98
N LYS A 61 -5.59 -15.42 11.89
CA LYS A 61 -4.60 -14.74 11.03
C LYS A 61 -5.05 -13.37 10.53
N GLU A 62 -6.34 -13.22 10.22
CA GLU A 62 -6.93 -11.98 9.70
C GLU A 62 -6.89 -10.90 10.80
N THR A 63 -7.38 -11.23 12.00
CA THR A 63 -7.33 -10.34 13.16
C THR A 63 -5.90 -10.00 13.56
N GLN A 64 -4.99 -10.98 13.56
CA GLN A 64 -3.58 -10.71 13.87
C GLN A 64 -2.93 -9.74 12.88
N CYS A 65 -3.23 -9.88 11.59
CA CYS A 65 -2.71 -8.96 10.58
C CYS A 65 -3.34 -7.57 10.70
N TYR A 66 -4.66 -7.50 10.87
CA TYR A 66 -5.40 -6.26 11.07
C TYR A 66 -4.83 -5.48 12.26
N ASP A 67 -4.70 -6.11 13.42
CA ASP A 67 -4.22 -5.47 14.65
C ASP A 67 -2.78 -4.98 14.49
N ALA A 68 -1.92 -5.75 13.82
CA ALA A 68 -0.55 -5.34 13.54
C ALA A 68 -0.49 -4.11 12.62
N CYS A 69 -1.31 -4.06 11.57
CA CYS A 69 -1.37 -2.91 10.67
C CYS A 69 -1.90 -1.64 11.37
N VAL A 70 -2.93 -1.78 12.21
CA VAL A 70 -3.46 -0.66 13.01
C VAL A 70 -2.41 -0.18 14.01
N GLN A 71 -1.73 -1.09 14.70
CA GLN A 71 -0.67 -0.74 15.63
C GLN A 71 0.48 0.00 14.93
N ASP A 72 0.90 -0.45 13.76
CA ASP A 72 1.94 0.23 12.99
C ASP A 72 1.51 1.64 12.58
N TRP A 73 0.24 1.80 12.21
CA TRP A 73 -0.30 3.11 11.88
C TRP A 73 -0.30 4.05 13.08
N ASP A 74 -0.80 3.57 14.22
CA ASP A 74 -0.97 4.38 15.41
C ASP A 74 0.37 4.78 16.04
N VAL A 75 1.30 3.81 16.12
CA VAL A 75 2.56 3.98 16.85
C VAL A 75 3.68 4.48 15.95
N PHE A 76 3.89 3.85 14.78
CA PHE A 76 5.01 4.20 13.91
C PHE A 76 4.65 5.35 12.97
N ALA A 77 3.45 5.33 12.39
CA ALA A 77 3.00 6.37 11.46
C ALA A 77 2.35 7.58 12.16
N GLY A 78 2.47 7.69 13.50
CA GLY A 78 1.93 8.82 14.26
C GLY A 78 0.44 9.04 14.02
N ASN A 79 -0.34 7.96 13.98
CA ASN A 79 -1.78 7.98 13.72
C ASN A 79 -2.18 8.65 12.38
N GLY A 80 -1.27 8.65 11.40
CA GLY A 80 -1.55 9.21 10.08
C GLY A 80 -1.28 10.71 9.93
N ASP A 81 -0.65 11.35 10.92
CA ASP A 81 -0.11 12.70 10.75
C ASP A 81 1.07 12.67 9.76
N LEU A 82 0.84 13.20 8.56
CA LEU A 82 1.82 13.26 7.48
C LEU A 82 3.07 14.08 7.81
N ASN A 83 3.03 14.89 8.88
CA ASN A 83 4.18 15.66 9.36
C ASN A 83 4.97 14.94 10.45
N THR A 84 4.50 13.78 10.96
CA THR A 84 5.25 12.96 11.91
C THR A 84 6.58 12.55 11.30
N VAL A 85 7.68 12.86 11.98
CA VAL A 85 9.03 12.47 11.58
C VAL A 85 9.28 11.03 12.04
N LEU A 86 9.60 10.18 11.07
CA LEU A 86 9.89 8.76 11.27
C LEU A 86 11.36 8.55 11.64
N GLU A 87 11.72 7.34 12.04
CA GLU A 87 13.08 7.00 12.49
C GLU A 87 14.16 7.27 11.43
N ASN A 88 13.80 7.22 10.15
CA ASN A 88 14.70 7.51 9.03
C ASN A 88 14.92 9.03 8.80
N GLY A 89 14.24 9.89 9.55
CA GLY A 89 14.34 11.35 9.46
C GLY A 89 13.44 12.00 8.42
N TYR A 90 12.67 11.24 7.64
CA TYR A 90 11.63 11.76 6.76
C TYR A 90 10.29 11.88 7.49
N SER A 91 9.41 12.77 7.01
CA SER A 91 8.03 12.77 7.46
C SER A 91 7.27 11.58 6.86
N LEU A 92 6.18 11.16 7.51
CA LEU A 92 5.30 10.13 6.96
C LEU A 92 4.81 10.49 5.55
N GLY A 93 4.42 11.75 5.32
CA GLY A 93 4.01 12.22 4.00
C GLY A 93 5.11 12.03 2.96
N GLN A 94 6.37 12.34 3.33
CA GLN A 94 7.52 12.16 2.45
C GLN A 94 7.79 10.68 2.15
N GLU A 95 7.69 9.79 3.14
CA GLU A 95 7.77 8.33 2.92
C GLU A 95 6.68 7.82 1.99
N ILE A 96 5.42 8.23 2.22
CA ILE A 96 4.29 7.87 1.36
C ILE A 96 4.53 8.32 -0.08
N CYS A 97 5.02 9.55 -0.29
CA CYS A 97 5.29 10.04 -1.63
C CYS A 97 6.44 9.29 -2.32
N VAL A 98 7.51 8.91 -1.60
CA VAL A 98 8.59 8.09 -2.16
C VAL A 98 8.06 6.72 -2.55
N GLY A 99 7.32 6.04 -1.68
CA GLY A 99 6.73 4.74 -2.02
C GLY A 99 5.70 4.84 -3.15
N ALA A 100 4.95 5.94 -3.23
CA ALA A 100 4.04 6.21 -4.34
C ALA A 100 4.81 6.30 -5.66
N LEU A 101 5.96 6.99 -5.67
CA LEU A 101 6.82 7.05 -6.85
C LEU A 101 7.33 5.67 -7.27
N GLU A 102 7.75 4.83 -6.31
CA GLU A 102 8.18 3.45 -6.56
C GLU A 102 7.08 2.58 -7.15
N LEU A 103 5.82 2.82 -6.74
CA LEU A 103 4.63 2.17 -7.27
C LEU A 103 4.10 2.80 -8.58
N GLY A 104 4.81 3.79 -9.13
CA GLY A 104 4.46 4.43 -10.41
C GLY A 104 3.41 5.54 -10.30
N HIS A 105 3.13 6.03 -9.10
CA HIS A 105 2.23 7.14 -8.82
C HIS A 105 2.99 8.47 -8.70
N PHE A 106 3.34 9.04 -9.86
CA PHE A 106 4.15 10.26 -9.94
C PHE A 106 3.48 11.51 -9.35
N ASN A 107 2.14 11.58 -9.40
CA ASN A 107 1.38 12.72 -8.90
C ASN A 107 0.15 12.24 -8.14
N ILE A 108 0.02 12.71 -6.90
CA ILE A 108 -1.13 12.52 -6.02
C ILE A 108 -1.55 13.91 -5.58
N ARG A 109 -2.85 14.23 -5.63
CA ARG A 109 -3.35 15.58 -5.33
C ARG A 109 -4.62 15.48 -4.52
N ASP A 110 -4.59 16.06 -3.33
CA ASP A 110 -5.77 16.23 -2.48
C ASP A 110 -6.47 14.88 -2.15
N GLU A 111 -5.71 13.81 -1.92
CA GLU A 111 -6.25 12.48 -1.62
C GLU A 111 -6.13 12.13 -0.13
N ILE A 112 -7.11 11.44 0.42
CA ILE A 112 -6.97 10.80 1.74
C ILE A 112 -6.35 9.42 1.52
N GLY A 113 -5.30 9.11 2.29
CA GLY A 113 -4.71 7.78 2.33
C GLY A 113 -5.47 6.90 3.30
N TYR A 114 -6.00 5.76 2.85
CA TYR A 114 -6.71 4.78 3.67
C TYR A 114 -5.83 3.57 3.92
N VAL A 115 -5.82 3.06 5.16
CA VAL A 115 -4.97 1.93 5.54
C VAL A 115 -5.72 0.63 5.35
N PHE A 116 -5.14 -0.29 4.60
CA PHE A 116 -5.66 -1.63 4.40
C PHE A 116 -4.67 -2.67 4.92
N SER A 117 -5.20 -3.80 5.34
CA SER A 117 -4.46 -4.98 5.75
C SER A 117 -4.77 -6.16 4.82
N ARG A 118 -3.82 -7.06 4.63
CA ARG A 118 -4.01 -8.30 3.86
C ARG A 118 -3.26 -9.42 4.53
N ALA A 119 -4.00 -10.38 5.08
CA ALA A 119 -3.44 -11.59 5.67
C ALA A 119 -3.23 -12.68 4.62
N CYS A 120 -2.01 -13.18 4.53
CA CYS A 120 -1.58 -14.28 3.67
C CYS A 120 -1.99 -14.05 2.20
N PHE A 121 -2.73 -15.00 1.62
CA PHE A 121 -3.23 -14.93 0.24
C PHE A 121 -4.63 -14.31 0.14
N GLY A 122 -5.13 -13.69 1.22
CA GLY A 122 -6.47 -13.10 1.31
C GLY A 122 -6.65 -11.84 0.46
N ASN A 123 -7.78 -11.16 0.66
CA ASN A 123 -8.05 -9.85 0.06
C ASN A 123 -7.49 -8.73 0.93
N TRP A 124 -7.41 -7.53 0.37
CA TRP A 124 -7.18 -6.31 1.15
C TRP A 124 -8.47 -5.92 1.87
N GLU A 125 -8.36 -5.62 3.16
CA GLU A 125 -9.45 -5.23 4.04
C GLU A 125 -9.16 -3.87 4.67
N ASP A 126 -10.14 -2.98 4.61
CA ASP A 126 -10.05 -1.64 5.18
C ASP A 126 -9.95 -1.73 6.71
N THR A 127 -8.95 -1.04 7.26
CA THR A 127 -8.75 -0.99 8.72
C THR A 127 -9.61 0.09 9.38
N GLY A 128 -10.12 1.05 8.61
CA GLY A 128 -10.77 2.27 9.10
C GLY A 128 -9.79 3.41 9.41
N SER A 129 -8.48 3.11 9.50
CA SER A 129 -7.44 4.11 9.70
C SER A 129 -7.14 4.87 8.41
N HIS A 130 -6.81 6.16 8.54
CA HIS A 130 -6.53 7.03 7.40
C HIS A 130 -5.61 8.19 7.77
N THR A 131 -5.06 8.87 6.76
CA THR A 131 -4.21 10.06 6.94
C THR A 131 -5.03 11.23 7.49
N GLU A 132 -4.46 11.98 8.43
CA GLU A 132 -5.14 13.15 9.01
C GLU A 132 -5.19 14.31 8.02
N GLN A 133 -4.16 14.45 7.19
CA GLN A 133 -4.08 15.42 6.11
C GLN A 133 -4.26 14.77 4.74
N TYR A 134 -4.58 15.59 3.75
CA TYR A 134 -4.53 15.18 2.36
C TYR A 134 -3.07 14.94 1.93
N VAL A 135 -2.87 13.84 1.19
CA VAL A 135 -1.62 13.47 0.56
C VAL A 135 -1.49 14.23 -0.75
N CYS A 136 -0.44 15.07 -0.84
CA CYS A 136 -0.02 15.70 -2.09
C CYS A 136 1.43 15.30 -2.39
N CYS A 137 1.61 14.66 -3.53
CA CYS A 137 2.90 14.15 -3.99
C CYS A 137 3.21 14.69 -5.38
N HIS A 138 4.44 15.17 -5.56
CA HIS A 138 4.98 15.55 -6.85
C HIS A 138 6.36 14.90 -7.06
N ASN A 139 6.41 13.89 -7.95
CA ASN A 139 7.64 13.13 -8.25
C ASN A 139 8.37 12.63 -7.00
N GLY A 140 7.62 12.03 -6.08
CA GLY A 140 8.17 11.50 -4.84
C GLY A 140 8.38 12.52 -3.73
N HIS A 141 8.14 13.81 -3.98
CA HIS A 141 8.22 14.85 -2.96
C HIS A 141 6.86 15.10 -2.33
N TYR A 142 6.82 15.12 -1.01
CA TYR A 142 5.67 15.55 -0.26
C TYR A 142 5.64 17.08 -0.15
N GLU A 143 4.46 17.63 -0.34
CA GLU A 143 4.17 19.04 -0.07
C GLU A 143 2.82 19.13 0.65
N GLU A 144 2.67 20.13 1.52
CA GLU A 144 1.34 20.43 2.07
C GLU A 144 0.40 20.80 0.92
N CYS A 145 -0.75 20.14 0.85
CA CYS A 145 -1.74 20.45 -0.16
C CYS A 145 -2.16 21.92 -0.09
N THR A 146 -1.99 22.65 -1.18
CA THR A 146 -2.42 24.06 -1.25
C THR A 146 -3.91 24.16 -0.95
N LYS A 147 -4.29 25.07 -0.04
CA LYS A 147 -5.65 25.26 0.52
C LYS A 147 -6.72 25.70 -0.48
N THR A 148 -6.82 25.12 -1.67
CA THR A 148 -8.04 25.24 -2.48
C THR A 148 -9.17 24.40 -1.86
N VAL A 149 -8.85 23.50 -0.91
CA VAL A 149 -9.76 22.49 -0.33
C VAL A 149 -10.24 22.81 1.09
N ALA A 150 -9.81 23.92 1.72
CA ALA A 150 -10.42 24.38 2.98
C ALA A 150 -11.94 24.67 2.82
N ASN A 151 -12.39 24.89 1.59
CA ASN A 151 -13.80 25.07 1.26
C ASN A 151 -14.57 23.75 1.03
N ASN A 152 -13.89 22.60 0.89
CA ASN A 152 -14.53 21.32 0.57
C ASN A 152 -14.58 20.35 1.77
N MET A 153 -13.77 20.55 2.82
CA MET A 153 -13.95 19.80 4.09
C MET A 153 -15.31 20.11 4.76
N ALA A 154 -15.88 21.29 4.53
CA ALA A 154 -17.27 21.59 4.92
C ALA A 154 -18.32 20.80 4.09
N ALA A 155 -17.93 20.21 2.95
CA ALA A 155 -18.82 19.44 2.08
C ALA A 155 -18.76 17.93 2.34
N VAL A 156 -17.66 17.39 2.88
CA VAL A 156 -17.56 15.96 3.23
C VAL A 156 -18.46 15.61 4.42
N THR A 157 -18.71 16.54 5.35
CA THR A 157 -19.73 16.39 6.41
C THR A 157 -21.17 16.42 5.87
N ASN A 158 -21.36 16.63 4.56
CA ASN A 158 -22.66 16.67 3.89
C ASN A 158 -22.77 15.60 2.79
N LYS A 159 -22.17 14.42 2.98
CA LYS A 159 -22.55 13.24 2.19
C LYS A 159 -23.96 12.80 2.61
N PRO A 160 -25.00 12.91 1.76
CA PRO A 160 -26.31 12.39 2.11
C PRO A 160 -26.23 10.86 2.13
N GLY A 161 -26.18 10.28 3.33
CA GLY A 161 -26.16 8.82 3.50
C GLY A 161 -25.63 8.28 4.82
N ILE A 162 -24.93 9.06 5.65
CA ILE A 162 -24.55 8.60 7.00
C ILE A 162 -25.62 9.08 7.97
N ASN A 163 -26.66 8.27 8.17
CA ASN A 163 -27.56 8.43 9.30
C ASN A 163 -26.81 8.02 10.57
N THR A 164 -26.34 9.00 11.34
CA THR A 164 -26.03 8.77 12.75
C THR A 164 -27.32 8.46 13.49
N VAL A 165 -27.50 7.20 13.88
CA VAL A 165 -28.48 6.81 14.90
C VAL A 165 -27.91 7.21 16.26
N ASN A 166 -28.73 7.91 17.05
CA ASN A 166 -28.46 8.44 18.39
C ASN A 166 -27.77 7.48 19.35
#